data_AF-A0A7K4SDY6-F1
#
_entry.id   AF-A0A7K4SDY6-F1
#
_cell.length_a   1.000
_cell.length_b   1.000
_cell.length_c   1.000
_cell.angle_alpha   90.00
_cell.angle_beta   90.00
_cell.angle_gamma   90.00
#
_symmetry.space_group_name_H-M   'P 1'
#
loop_
_entity.id
_entity.type
_entity.pdbx_description
1 polymer ?
#
loop_
_entity_poly.entity_id
_entity_poly.type
_entity_poly.pdbx_seq_one_letter_code
_entity_poly.pdbx_strand_id
1 'polypeptide(L)'
;LCPVLQIPLLHRASAMSRRPLSLYASPWTAPAWIKSNRDVRGIGTLRGRAGDKCHKTWANYFIKFLDEYAKHNVTFWAVSAQNEPRARLPTFPQFPTISFTAEQQRDFIIHDLGPALARSAHRTKLLILDDQRMHLPQWAETVTSG
;
A
#
# COMPACT_ATOMS: atom_id res chain seq x y z
N LEU A 1 3.20 9.18 9.66
CA LEU A 1 4.60 9.64 9.85
C LEU A 1 4.80 10.88 8.98
N CYS A 2 5.45 11.91 9.51
CA CYS A 2 5.55 13.22 8.86
C CYS A 2 6.64 13.19 7.78
N PRO A 3 6.33 13.49 6.50
CA PRO A 3 7.31 13.54 5.41
C PRO A 3 8.50 14.47 5.73
N VAL A 4 8.24 15.52 6.51
CA VAL A 4 9.22 16.52 6.97
C VAL A 4 10.39 15.88 7.73
N LEU A 5 10.15 14.78 8.47
CA LEU A 5 11.22 14.08 9.18
C LEU A 5 11.87 12.98 8.33
N GLN A 6 11.07 12.26 7.53
CA GLN A 6 11.55 11.07 6.81
C GLN A 6 12.45 11.44 5.62
N ILE A 7 12.09 12.44 4.83
CA ILE A 7 12.82 12.81 3.61
C ILE A 7 14.28 13.21 3.90
N PRO A 8 14.56 14.11 4.87
CA PRO A 8 15.94 14.45 5.21
C PRO A 8 16.77 13.24 5.68
N LEU A 9 16.15 12.31 6.42
CA LEU A 9 16.83 11.09 6.87
C LEU A 9 17.14 10.15 5.70
N LEU A 10 16.24 10.02 4.73
CA LEU A 10 16.47 9.23 3.52
C LEU A 10 17.63 9.80 2.69
N HIS A 11 17.70 11.12 2.55
CA HIS A 11 18.83 11.76 1.86
C HIS A 11 20.17 11.51 2.58
N ARG A 12 20.20 11.62 3.91
CA ARG A 12 21.41 11.32 4.69
C ARG A 12 21.82 9.85 4.53
N ALA A 13 20.87 8.92 4.64
CA ALA A 13 21.14 7.50 4.45
C ALA A 13 21.69 7.20 3.04
N SER A 14 21.11 7.83 2.01
CA SER A 14 21.59 7.68 0.64
C SER A 14 23.00 8.24 0.43
N ALA A 15 23.32 9.41 1.03
CA ALA A 15 24.64 10.02 0.91
C ALA A 15 25.75 9.22 1.62
N MET A 16 25.39 8.48 2.67
CA MET A 16 26.32 7.64 3.43
C MET A 16 26.49 6.24 2.82
N SER A 17 25.58 5.81 1.94
CA SER A 17 25.62 4.48 1.35
C SER A 17 26.59 4.42 0.18
N ARG A 18 27.45 3.38 0.17
CA ARG A 18 28.31 3.07 -0.98
C ARG A 18 27.56 2.38 -2.13
N ARG A 19 26.33 1.91 -1.88
CA ARG A 19 25.48 1.23 -2.87
C ARG A 19 24.16 1.99 -3.05
N PRO A 20 23.55 1.97 -4.24
CA PRO A 20 22.21 2.52 -4.43
C PRO A 20 21.21 1.89 -3.46
N LEU A 21 20.43 2.71 -2.76
CA LEU A 21 19.39 2.24 -1.84
C LEU A 21 18.09 2.01 -2.62
N SER A 22 17.48 0.83 -2.42
CA SER A 22 16.14 0.52 -2.93
C SER A 22 15.11 0.81 -1.86
N LEU A 23 14.23 1.79 -2.09
CA LEU A 23 13.19 2.15 -1.14
C LEU A 23 11.92 1.34 -1.37
N TYR A 24 11.30 0.94 -0.28
CA TYR A 24 10.04 0.21 -0.24
C TYR A 24 9.04 0.95 0.65
N ALA A 25 7.78 1.05 0.23
CA ALA A 25 6.72 1.66 1.02
C ALA A 25 5.49 0.74 1.13
N SER A 26 4.87 0.75 2.29
CA SER A 26 3.69 -0.05 2.59
C SER A 26 2.70 0.79 3.41
N PRO A 27 1.43 0.92 3.00
CA PRO A 27 0.45 1.65 3.78
C PRO A 27 -0.15 0.79 4.89
N TRP A 28 -0.33 1.37 6.06
CA TRP A 28 -1.05 0.73 7.17
C TRP A 28 -2.56 0.93 7.09
N THR A 29 -3.03 2.11 6.69
CA THR A 29 -4.47 2.38 6.62
C THR A 29 -4.81 3.41 5.56
N ALA A 30 -6.04 3.32 5.06
CA ALA A 30 -6.65 4.31 4.21
C ALA A 30 -7.30 5.45 5.03
N PRO A 31 -7.58 6.62 4.42
CA PRO A 31 -8.37 7.66 5.07
C PRO A 31 -9.70 7.12 5.62
N ALA A 32 -10.05 7.50 6.86
CA ALA A 32 -11.23 6.99 7.55
C ALA A 32 -12.51 7.04 6.70
N TRP A 33 -12.72 8.11 5.93
CA TRP A 33 -13.95 8.32 5.16
C TRP A 33 -14.18 7.32 4.00
N ILE A 34 -13.14 6.62 3.52
CA ILE A 34 -13.28 5.53 2.54
C ILE A 34 -13.31 4.14 3.16
N LYS A 35 -13.15 4.02 4.49
CA LYS A 35 -13.22 2.74 5.21
C LYS A 35 -14.64 2.43 5.66
N SER A 36 -14.97 1.14 5.74
CA SER A 36 -16.29 0.66 6.17
C SER A 36 -16.62 1.04 7.62
N ASN A 37 -15.61 1.09 8.49
CA ASN A 37 -15.74 1.43 9.90
C ASN A 37 -15.59 2.92 10.21
N ARG A 38 -15.28 3.76 9.22
CA ARG A 38 -15.05 5.21 9.38
C ARG A 38 -14.01 5.60 10.44
N ASP A 39 -13.07 4.71 10.76
CA ASP A 39 -11.94 4.97 11.65
C ASP A 39 -10.66 4.50 10.97
N VAL A 40 -9.55 5.23 11.15
CA VAL A 40 -8.22 4.81 10.68
C VAL A 40 -7.74 3.53 11.38
N ARG A 41 -8.26 3.23 12.56
CA ARG A 41 -7.90 2.07 13.37
C ARG A 41 -8.97 0.97 13.32
N GLY A 42 -8.60 -0.20 13.80
CA GLY A 42 -9.52 -1.32 13.99
C GLY A 42 -10.02 -1.94 12.69
N ILE A 43 -10.87 -2.95 12.83
CA ILE A 43 -11.30 -3.80 11.71
C ILE A 43 -12.16 -2.99 10.74
N GLY A 44 -11.68 -2.84 9.51
CA GLY A 44 -12.38 -2.16 8.43
C GLY A 44 -11.73 -2.46 7.09
N THR A 45 -12.52 -2.43 6.02
CA THR A 45 -12.07 -2.59 4.63
C THR A 45 -12.46 -1.35 3.82
N LEU A 46 -12.05 -1.26 2.56
CA LEU A 46 -12.52 -0.20 1.67
C LEU A 46 -14.02 -0.34 1.43
N ARG A 47 -14.74 0.78 1.39
CA ARG A 47 -16.16 0.80 1.05
C ARG A 47 -16.36 0.48 -0.43
N GLY A 48 -17.45 -0.23 -0.74
CA GLY A 48 -17.80 -0.59 -2.11
C GLY A 48 -16.98 -1.79 -2.60
N ARG A 49 -16.70 -1.83 -3.89
CA ARG A 49 -15.96 -2.91 -4.56
C ARG A 49 -14.85 -2.34 -5.43
N ALA A 50 -13.91 -3.19 -5.83
CA ALA A 50 -12.86 -2.82 -6.79
C ALA A 50 -13.48 -2.21 -8.07
N GLY A 51 -12.85 -1.18 -8.61
CA GLY A 51 -13.37 -0.37 -9.72
C GLY A 51 -14.25 0.81 -9.30
N ASP A 52 -14.73 0.86 -8.06
CA ASP A 52 -15.57 1.97 -7.57
C ASP A 52 -14.76 3.20 -7.17
N LYS A 53 -15.46 4.31 -6.91
CA LYS A 53 -14.87 5.59 -6.49
C LYS A 53 -13.93 5.46 -5.28
N CYS A 54 -14.28 4.65 -4.27
CA CYS A 54 -13.43 4.49 -3.08
C CYS A 54 -12.12 3.77 -3.39
N HIS A 55 -12.16 2.70 -4.19
CA HIS A 55 -10.97 1.92 -4.57
C HIS A 55 -10.08 2.70 -5.54
N LYS A 56 -10.66 3.37 -6.55
CA LYS A 56 -9.94 4.30 -7.42
C LYS A 56 -9.29 5.45 -6.64
N THR A 57 -9.99 5.99 -5.65
CA THR A 57 -9.42 7.03 -4.77
C THR A 57 -8.21 6.49 -4.01
N TRP A 58 -8.30 5.26 -3.50
CA TRP A 58 -7.18 4.64 -2.80
C TRP A 58 -6.00 4.39 -3.72
N ALA A 59 -6.21 3.86 -4.92
CA ALA A 59 -5.16 3.71 -5.93
C ALA A 59 -4.51 5.05 -6.30
N ASN A 60 -5.30 6.12 -6.50
CA ASN A 60 -4.77 7.45 -6.76
C ASN A 60 -3.98 8.03 -5.57
N TYR A 61 -4.27 7.60 -4.35
CA TYR A 61 -3.49 7.99 -3.17
C TYR A 61 -2.05 7.47 -3.24
N PHE A 62 -1.84 6.23 -3.73
CA PHE A 62 -0.49 5.70 -3.99
C PHE A 62 0.26 6.58 -4.99
N ILE A 63 -0.39 6.97 -6.09
CA ILE A 63 0.26 7.79 -7.12
C ILE A 63 0.65 9.16 -6.54
N LYS A 64 -0.26 9.80 -5.80
CA LYS A 64 0.05 11.05 -5.11
C LYS A 64 1.20 10.90 -4.11
N PHE A 65 1.26 9.82 -3.35
CA PHE A 65 2.38 9.55 -2.45
C PHE A 65 3.71 9.48 -3.22
N LEU A 66 3.76 8.76 -4.34
CA LEU A 66 4.95 8.66 -5.18
C LEU A 66 5.30 10.01 -5.82
N ASP A 67 4.31 10.75 -6.31
CA ASP A 67 4.50 12.10 -6.88
C ASP A 67 5.10 13.06 -5.85
N GLU A 68 4.56 13.10 -4.63
CA GLU A 68 5.07 13.99 -3.58
C GLU A 68 6.50 13.66 -3.20
N TYR A 69 6.87 12.38 -3.06
CA TYR A 69 8.26 11.99 -2.78
C TYR A 69 9.20 12.27 -3.97
N ALA A 70 8.71 12.10 -5.20
CA ALA A 70 9.48 12.40 -6.40
C ALA A 70 9.86 13.89 -6.52
N LYS A 71 9.02 14.81 -6.05
CA LYS A 71 9.37 16.26 -5.95
C LYS A 71 10.61 16.53 -5.09
N HIS A 72 10.94 15.59 -4.20
CA HIS A 72 12.12 15.65 -3.35
C HIS A 72 13.25 14.73 -3.85
N ASN A 73 13.22 14.26 -5.09
CA ASN A 73 14.19 13.30 -5.64
C ASN A 73 14.26 11.98 -4.86
N VAL A 74 13.14 11.54 -4.28
CA VAL A 74 13.03 10.25 -3.60
C VAL A 74 12.11 9.34 -4.40
N THR A 75 12.66 8.24 -4.91
CA THR A 75 11.92 7.27 -5.73
C THR A 75 11.85 5.91 -5.05
N PHE A 76 10.74 5.21 -5.22
CA PHE A 76 10.51 3.89 -4.64
C PHE A 76 10.74 2.76 -5.65
N TRP A 77 11.57 1.80 -5.27
CA TRP A 77 11.76 0.55 -6.00
C TRP A 77 10.48 -0.26 -6.01
N ALA A 78 9.79 -0.35 -4.86
CA ALA A 78 8.57 -1.11 -4.73
C ALA A 78 7.58 -0.49 -3.73
N VAL A 79 6.31 -0.85 -3.89
CA VAL A 79 5.26 -0.69 -2.88
C VAL A 79 4.56 -2.03 -2.66
N SER A 80 3.98 -2.27 -1.49
CA SER A 80 2.97 -3.33 -1.35
C SER A 80 1.55 -2.78 -1.44
N ALA A 81 0.62 -3.64 -1.82
CA ALA A 81 -0.79 -3.27 -1.92
C ALA A 81 -1.39 -2.86 -0.55
N GLN A 82 -0.91 -3.45 0.54
CA GLN A 82 -1.34 -3.19 1.91
C GLN A 82 -0.40 -3.88 2.90
N ASN A 83 -0.04 -3.22 4.00
CA ASN A 83 0.62 -3.86 5.14
C ASN A 83 -0.35 -4.80 5.86
N GLU A 84 0.04 -6.05 6.08
CA GLU A 84 -0.72 -7.05 6.86
C GLU A 84 -2.23 -7.06 6.54
N PRO A 85 -2.65 -7.30 5.28
CA PRO A 85 -4.05 -7.29 4.86
C PRO A 85 -4.92 -8.31 5.61
N ARG A 86 -4.34 -9.41 6.13
CA ARG A 86 -5.07 -10.38 6.96
C ARG A 86 -5.15 -9.97 8.43
N ALA A 87 -4.60 -8.83 8.85
CA ALA A 87 -4.71 -8.30 10.20
C ALA A 87 -6.18 -8.04 10.60
N ARG A 88 -6.87 -9.11 10.97
CA ARG A 88 -8.00 -9.11 11.90
C ARG A 88 -7.35 -9.15 13.27
N LEU A 89 -6.76 -8.06 13.73
CA LEU A 89 -6.13 -8.00 15.05
C LEU A 89 -7.22 -7.69 16.08
N PRO A 90 -7.84 -8.69 16.76
CA PRO A 90 -8.64 -8.40 17.95
C PRO A 90 -7.76 -7.85 19.09
N THR A 91 -6.45 -8.06 19.01
CA THR A 91 -5.48 -7.70 20.04
C THR A 91 -5.05 -6.23 20.02
N PHE A 92 -5.26 -5.48 18.93
CA PHE A 92 -4.85 -4.06 18.84
C PHE A 92 -5.90 -3.19 18.13
N PRO A 93 -7.10 -2.97 18.74
CA PRO A 93 -8.15 -2.13 18.15
C PRO A 93 -7.71 -0.68 17.91
N GLN A 94 -6.58 -0.27 18.50
CA GLN A 94 -6.03 1.08 18.38
C GLN A 94 -5.01 1.24 17.25
N PHE A 95 -4.63 0.18 16.53
CA PHE A 95 -3.61 0.29 15.48
C PHE A 95 -4.24 0.64 14.12
N PRO A 96 -3.57 1.47 13.29
CA PRO A 96 -4.03 1.74 11.93
C PRO A 96 -3.99 0.47 11.10
N THR A 97 -5.13 0.08 10.53
CA THR A 97 -5.22 -1.13 9.69
C THR A 97 -6.19 -0.91 8.53
N ILE A 98 -6.09 -1.71 7.48
CA ILE A 98 -7.18 -1.94 6.55
C ILE A 98 -7.08 -3.38 6.03
N SER A 99 -8.20 -4.09 6.10
CA SER A 99 -8.23 -5.52 5.80
C SER A 99 -8.64 -5.79 4.37
N PHE A 100 -7.99 -6.79 3.77
CA PHE A 100 -8.37 -7.38 2.49
C PHE A 100 -8.45 -8.90 2.64
N THR A 101 -9.34 -9.56 1.91
CA THR A 101 -9.15 -10.97 1.53
C THR A 101 -8.18 -11.06 0.34
N ALA A 102 -7.73 -12.26 0.00
CA ALA A 102 -6.86 -12.45 -1.16
C ALA A 102 -7.56 -12.04 -2.47
N GLU A 103 -8.86 -12.33 -2.60
CA GLU A 103 -9.70 -11.93 -3.73
C GLU A 103 -9.89 -10.42 -3.77
N GLN A 104 -10.13 -9.76 -2.63
CA GLN A 104 -10.22 -8.31 -2.59
C GLN A 104 -8.89 -7.65 -2.97
N GLN A 105 -7.76 -8.20 -2.56
CA GLN A 105 -6.44 -7.71 -2.99
C GLN A 105 -6.25 -7.92 -4.50
N ARG A 106 -6.58 -9.10 -5.03
CA ARG A 106 -6.54 -9.38 -6.48
C ARG A 106 -7.36 -8.35 -7.26
N ASP A 107 -8.63 -8.19 -6.91
CA ASP A 107 -9.55 -7.35 -7.67
C ASP A 107 -9.15 -5.87 -7.58
N PHE A 108 -8.69 -5.40 -6.42
CA PHE A 108 -8.13 -4.05 -6.27
C PHE A 108 -6.89 -3.83 -7.15
N ILE A 109 -6.01 -4.84 -7.26
CA ILE A 109 -4.83 -4.76 -8.12
C ILE A 109 -5.23 -4.71 -9.60
N ILE A 110 -6.12 -5.61 -10.04
CA ILE A 110 -6.53 -5.71 -11.44
C ILE A 110 -7.29 -4.45 -11.89
N HIS A 111 -8.23 -3.97 -11.08
CA HIS A 111 -9.17 -2.93 -11.52
C HIS A 111 -8.71 -1.51 -11.18
N ASP A 112 -7.86 -1.32 -10.15
CA ASP A 112 -7.54 0.01 -9.63
C ASP A 112 -6.03 0.27 -9.55
N LEU A 113 -5.30 -0.40 -8.64
CA LEU A 113 -3.91 -0.06 -8.31
C LEU A 113 -2.94 -0.39 -9.44
N GLY A 114 -3.06 -1.56 -10.07
CA GLY A 114 -2.22 -1.95 -11.20
C GLY A 114 -2.33 -0.98 -12.37
N PRO A 115 -3.54 -0.69 -12.88
CA PRO A 115 -3.74 0.30 -13.93
C PRO A 115 -3.31 1.72 -13.54
N ALA A 116 -3.48 2.13 -12.28
CA ALA A 116 -3.02 3.43 -11.81
C ALA A 116 -1.49 3.54 -11.84
N LEU A 117 -0.77 2.53 -11.34
CA LEU A 117 0.69 2.48 -11.39
C LEU A 117 1.20 2.43 -12.84
N ALA A 118 0.59 1.62 -13.70
CA ALA A 118 1.00 1.47 -15.09
C ALA A 118 0.84 2.75 -15.91
N ARG A 119 -0.17 3.58 -15.62
CA ARG A 119 -0.36 4.89 -16.27
C ARG A 119 0.48 6.01 -15.66
N SER A 120 1.07 5.80 -14.49
CA SER A 120 1.91 6.80 -13.83
C SER A 120 3.31 6.86 -14.45
N ALA A 121 4.05 7.93 -14.17
CA ALA A 121 5.46 8.03 -14.58
C ALA A 121 6.39 7.13 -13.75
N HIS A 122 5.89 6.51 -12.67
CA HIS A 122 6.70 5.74 -11.72
C HIS A 122 6.95 4.33 -12.23
N ARG A 123 8.22 3.87 -12.16
CA ARG A 123 8.62 2.49 -12.49
C ARG A 123 8.63 1.58 -11.25
N THR A 124 7.74 1.85 -10.31
CA THR A 124 7.66 1.18 -9.01
C THR A 124 7.03 -0.20 -9.13
N LYS A 125 7.66 -1.22 -8.56
CA LYS A 125 7.13 -2.58 -8.51
C LYS A 125 6.01 -2.69 -7.47
N LEU A 126 5.06 -3.58 -7.72
CA LEU A 126 4.00 -3.91 -6.77
C LEU A 126 4.26 -5.28 -6.15
N LEU A 127 4.30 -5.33 -4.82
CA LEU A 127 4.38 -6.56 -4.03
C LEU A 127 3.00 -6.89 -3.44
N ILE A 128 2.68 -8.18 -3.41
CA ILE A 128 1.42 -8.71 -2.87
C ILE A 128 1.66 -9.30 -1.47
N LEU A 129 0.57 -9.65 -0.78
CA LEU A 129 0.56 -10.19 0.59
C LEU A 129 1.09 -9.21 1.65
N ASP A 130 2.41 -9.00 1.75
CA ASP A 130 3.05 -8.19 2.81
C ASP A 130 2.57 -8.56 4.24
N ASP A 131 2.52 -9.86 4.51
CA ASP A 131 1.97 -10.47 5.72
C ASP A 131 2.67 -11.80 6.03
N GLN A 132 2.24 -12.50 7.08
CA GLN A 132 2.87 -13.73 7.55
C GLN A 132 2.90 -14.83 6.49
N ARG A 133 4.03 -15.55 6.43
CA ARG A 133 4.28 -16.66 5.49
C ARG A 133 3.24 -17.79 5.53
N MET A 134 2.50 -17.93 6.64
CA MET A 134 1.47 -18.97 6.80
C MET A 134 0.28 -18.82 5.83
N HIS A 135 0.13 -17.64 5.23
CA HIS A 135 -0.91 -17.36 4.23
C HIS A 135 -0.53 -17.85 2.83
N LEU A 136 0.71 -18.34 2.65
CA LEU A 136 1.20 -18.94 1.42
C LEU A 136 1.03 -20.47 1.43
N PRO A 137 0.82 -21.11 0.27
CA PRO A 137 0.83 -20.52 -1.07
C PRO A 137 -0.49 -19.88 -1.50
N GLN A 138 -1.58 -20.15 -0.76
CA GLN A 138 -2.94 -19.81 -1.18
C GLN A 138 -3.15 -18.35 -1.56
N TRP A 139 -2.55 -17.41 -0.82
CA TRP A 139 -2.67 -15.99 -1.16
C TRP A 139 -2.02 -15.65 -2.50
N ALA A 140 -0.84 -16.21 -2.79
CA ALA A 140 -0.16 -16.01 -4.06
C ALA A 140 -1.00 -16.59 -5.20
N GLU A 141 -1.44 -17.85 -5.07
CA GLU A 141 -2.28 -18.51 -6.07
C GLU A 141 -3.56 -17.73 -6.37
N THR A 142 -4.22 -17.23 -5.33
CA THR A 142 -5.46 -16.45 -5.50
C THR A 142 -5.18 -15.14 -6.22
N VAL A 143 -4.16 -14.40 -5.82
CA VAL A 143 -3.87 -13.08 -6.40
C VAL A 143 -3.34 -13.19 -7.84
N THR A 144 -2.62 -14.25 -8.18
CA THR A 144 -2.09 -14.47 -9.54
C THR A 144 -2.99 -15.31 -10.45
N SER A 145 -4.20 -15.66 -10.01
CA SER A 145 -5.15 -16.48 -10.79
C SER A 145 -5.92 -15.72 -11.88
N GLY A 146 -5.75 -14.40 -11.99
CA GLY A 146 -6.51 -13.51 -12.87
C GLY A 146 -5.73 -12.99 -14.06
#